data_AF-A0A9W8GA98-F1
#
_entry.id   AF-A0A9W8GA98-F1
#
_cell.length_a   1.000
_cell.length_b   1.000
_cell.length_c   1.000
_cell.angle_alpha   90.00
_cell.angle_beta   90.00
_cell.angle_gamma   90.00
#
_symmetry.space_group_name_H-M   'P 1'
#
loop_
_entity.id
_entity.type
_entity.pdbx_description
1 polymer ?
#
loop_
_entity_poly.entity_id
_entity_poly.type
_entity_poly.pdbx_seq_one_letter_code
_entity_poly.pdbx_strand_id
1 'polypeptide(L)'
;MSSLQAMARNPVDDNQNSLTAGEFGLILLQDLHIIAKLTHIDLKRIFKHAVHANSAGAHGRFASHLRVMKEEGAANYKWNVFDDTKVWSCTDCLFQKIDKLAFDRNPSNYFVEVEQAAFSPSSMVPGIDVSNDRVVQGHLFLYADCDNDLTQAVKPSRKMISLCCAAHFAT
;
A
#
# COMPACT_ATOMS: atom_id res chain seq x y z
N MET A 1 31.13 -1.49 -36.47
CA MET A 1 30.08 -0.50 -36.15
C MET A 1 28.88 -1.33 -35.72
N SER A 2 28.38 -1.34 -34.48
CA SER A 2 28.19 -0.25 -33.51
C SER A 2 28.24 -0.80 -32.08
N SER A 3 28.96 -0.10 -31.21
CA SER A 3 29.00 -0.33 -29.77
C SER A 3 27.65 -0.02 -29.11
N LEU A 4 27.00 -1.02 -28.50
CA LEU A 4 25.93 -0.78 -27.53
C LEU A 4 26.55 -0.76 -26.13
N GLN A 5 26.69 0.45 -25.60
CA GLN A 5 27.07 0.71 -24.21
C GLN A 5 25.87 0.45 -23.31
N ALA A 6 26.04 -0.37 -22.27
CA ALA A 6 25.17 -0.42 -21.10
C ALA A 6 26.04 -0.53 -19.83
N MET A 7 25.63 0.18 -18.77
CA MET A 7 26.35 0.47 -17.53
C MET A 7 26.71 -0.78 -16.69
N ALA A 8 27.72 -1.54 -17.08
CA ALA A 8 28.62 -2.35 -16.23
C ALA A 8 29.47 -3.20 -17.19
N ARG A 9 30.72 -2.77 -17.36
CA ARG A 9 31.59 -3.22 -18.45
C ARG A 9 32.37 -4.48 -18.03
N ASN A 10 31.77 -5.65 -18.20
CA ASN A 10 32.52 -6.88 -18.45
C ASN A 10 31.86 -7.64 -19.60
N PRO A 11 32.60 -8.02 -20.67
CA PRO A 11 32.06 -8.92 -21.68
C PRO A 11 31.74 -10.25 -21.01
N VAL A 12 30.51 -10.73 -21.18
CA VAL A 12 30.06 -12.02 -20.66
C VAL A 12 30.13 -13.02 -21.80
N ASP A 13 30.98 -14.03 -21.67
CA ASP A 13 31.24 -15.02 -22.72
C ASP A 13 30.06 -15.97 -22.94
N ASP A 14 29.24 -16.24 -21.93
CA ASP A 14 28.03 -17.07 -22.03
C ASP A 14 26.88 -16.49 -21.19
N ASN A 15 25.76 -16.22 -21.86
CA ASN A 15 24.58 -15.58 -21.29
C ASN A 15 23.45 -16.56 -20.94
N GLN A 16 23.60 -17.85 -21.24
CA GLN A 16 22.56 -18.87 -21.04
C GLN A 16 22.79 -19.70 -19.77
N ASN A 17 24.01 -19.68 -19.23
CA ASN A 17 24.37 -20.43 -18.02
C ASN A 17 24.62 -19.50 -16.82
N SER A 18 24.43 -20.04 -15.62
CA SER A 18 24.73 -19.39 -14.34
C SER A 18 25.74 -20.23 -13.55
N LEU A 19 26.56 -19.59 -12.70
CA LEU A 19 27.48 -20.30 -11.81
C LEU A 19 26.71 -20.96 -10.66
N THR A 20 26.82 -22.28 -10.56
CA THR A 20 26.18 -23.10 -9.53
C THR A 20 27.22 -23.81 -8.66
N ALA A 21 26.87 -24.10 -7.40
CA ALA A 21 27.68 -24.91 -6.49
C ALA A 21 27.60 -26.41 -6.84
N GLY A 22 28.02 -26.79 -8.05
CA GLY A 22 27.89 -28.14 -8.62
C GLY A 22 26.75 -28.27 -9.64
N GLU A 23 26.63 -29.44 -10.26
CA GLU A 23 25.69 -29.71 -11.36
C GLU A 23 24.20 -29.51 -10.98
N PHE A 24 23.85 -29.80 -9.73
CA PHE A 24 22.53 -29.55 -9.15
C PHE A 24 22.60 -28.58 -7.94
N GLY A 25 23.65 -27.76 -7.90
CA GLY A 25 23.92 -26.84 -6.79
C GLY A 25 23.06 -25.59 -6.82
N LEU A 26 22.97 -24.93 -5.66
CA LEU A 26 22.40 -23.58 -5.58
C LEU A 26 23.23 -22.60 -6.42
N ILE A 27 22.56 -21.57 -6.94
CA ILE A 27 23.20 -20.48 -7.67
C ILE A 27 24.09 -19.71 -6.70
N LEU A 28 25.33 -19.44 -7.13
CA LEU A 28 26.31 -18.71 -6.34
C LEU A 28 25.98 -17.21 -6.32
N LEU A 29 26.02 -16.60 -5.13
CA LEU A 29 25.75 -15.16 -4.97
C LEU A 29 26.82 -14.28 -5.66
N GLN A 30 27.99 -14.84 -5.96
CA GLN A 30 29.06 -14.18 -6.69
C GLN A 30 28.73 -13.96 -8.18
N ASP A 31 27.72 -14.66 -8.71
CA ASP A 31 27.24 -14.45 -10.07
C ASP A 31 26.40 -13.16 -10.15
N LEU A 32 27.09 -12.04 -10.33
CA LEU A 32 26.45 -10.72 -10.47
C LEU A 32 25.57 -10.63 -11.72
N HIS A 33 25.81 -11.47 -12.74
CA HIS A 33 25.11 -11.40 -14.03
C HIS A 33 23.69 -11.96 -13.93
N ILE A 34 23.52 -13.10 -13.26
CA ILE A 34 22.19 -13.67 -13.01
C ILE A 34 21.37 -12.79 -12.06
N ILE A 35 22.01 -12.21 -11.03
CA ILE A 35 21.37 -11.29 -10.09
C ILE A 35 20.88 -10.03 -10.83
N ALA A 36 21.69 -9.45 -11.72
CA ALA A 36 21.30 -8.29 -12.53
C ALA A 36 20.12 -8.61 -13.47
N LYS A 37 20.06 -9.82 -14.04
CA LYS A 37 18.92 -10.25 -14.87
C LYS A 37 17.64 -10.44 -14.07
N LEU A 38 17.72 -11.09 -12.91
CA LEU A 38 16.57 -11.33 -12.03
C LEU A 38 16.00 -10.01 -11.54
N THR A 39 16.84 -9.13 -11.01
CA THR A 39 16.43 -7.77 -10.60
C THR A 39 15.82 -6.99 -11.76
N HIS A 40 16.37 -7.10 -12.96
CA HIS A 40 15.79 -6.46 -14.15
C HIS A 40 14.42 -7.05 -14.55
N ILE A 41 14.16 -8.35 -14.37
CA ILE A 41 12.84 -8.96 -14.60
C ILE A 41 11.85 -8.50 -13.53
N ASP A 42 12.25 -8.54 -12.27
CA ASP A 42 11.39 -8.19 -11.13
C ASP A 42 11.03 -6.70 -11.14
N LEU A 43 12.01 -5.82 -11.38
CA LEU A 43 11.78 -4.37 -11.48
C LEU A 43 10.92 -4.00 -12.70
N LYS A 44 10.98 -4.76 -13.79
CA LYS A 44 10.09 -4.55 -14.95
C LYS A 44 8.64 -4.95 -14.67
N ARG A 45 8.39 -5.80 -13.68
CA ARG A 45 7.05 -6.24 -13.30
C ARG A 45 6.35 -5.27 -12.35
N ILE A 46 7.11 -4.62 -11.47
CA ILE A 46 6.60 -3.77 -10.38
C ILE A 46 5.77 -2.58 -10.87
N PHE A 47 6.10 -1.98 -12.02
CA PHE A 47 5.45 -0.74 -12.46
C PHE A 47 4.42 -0.88 -13.58
N LYS A 48 4.28 -2.04 -14.25
CA LYS A 48 3.44 -2.12 -15.46
C LYS A 48 2.16 -2.96 -15.34
N HIS A 49 2.03 -3.93 -14.44
CA HIS A 49 0.87 -4.84 -14.46
C HIS A 49 0.37 -5.33 -13.09
N ALA A 50 0.20 -4.43 -12.11
CA ALA A 50 -0.60 -4.74 -10.91
C ALA A 50 -2.11 -4.42 -11.08
N VAL A 51 -2.61 -4.38 -12.32
CA VAL A 51 -3.99 -3.94 -12.64
C VAL A 51 -4.94 -5.05 -13.11
N HIS A 52 -4.64 -6.32 -12.88
CA HIS A 52 -5.36 -7.42 -13.58
C HIS A 52 -6.07 -8.44 -12.68
N ALA A 53 -6.43 -8.08 -11.44
CA ALA A 53 -7.40 -8.89 -10.68
C ALA A 53 -8.77 -8.93 -11.40
N ASN A 54 -9.23 -7.80 -11.95
CA ASN A 54 -10.52 -7.72 -12.63
C ASN A 54 -10.52 -8.34 -14.05
N SER A 55 -9.44 -8.26 -14.83
CA SER A 55 -9.37 -8.94 -16.13
C SER A 55 -9.35 -10.47 -16.01
N ALA A 56 -8.91 -10.98 -14.85
CA ALA A 56 -8.95 -12.39 -14.49
C ALA A 56 -10.30 -12.80 -13.85
N GLY A 57 -11.27 -11.87 -13.74
CA GLY A 57 -12.60 -12.13 -13.15
C GLY A 57 -12.61 -12.29 -11.62
N ALA A 58 -11.52 -11.98 -10.94
CA ALA A 58 -11.41 -12.12 -9.48
C ALA A 58 -11.87 -10.84 -8.78
N HIS A 59 -13.16 -10.78 -8.46
CA HIS A 59 -13.72 -9.72 -7.62
C HIS A 59 -13.48 -10.01 -6.13
N GLY A 60 -12.79 -9.09 -5.45
CA GLY A 60 -12.56 -9.17 -4.00
C GLY A 60 -13.72 -8.58 -3.21
N ARG A 61 -14.31 -9.36 -2.30
CA ARG A 61 -15.23 -8.85 -1.27
C ARG A 61 -14.59 -9.05 0.10
N PHE A 62 -14.43 -7.97 0.84
CA PHE A 62 -13.86 -7.97 2.19
C PHE A 62 -14.97 -7.66 3.20
N ALA A 63 -15.02 -8.43 4.28
CA ALA A 63 -15.92 -8.14 5.39
C ALA A 63 -15.17 -7.32 6.45
N SER A 64 -15.64 -6.11 6.68
CA SER A 64 -15.08 -5.18 7.66
C SER A 64 -15.68 -5.45 9.04
N HIS A 65 -14.80 -5.50 10.04
CA HIS A 65 -15.17 -5.74 11.43
C HIS A 65 -14.46 -4.75 12.34
N LEU A 66 -15.15 -4.33 13.40
CA LEU A 66 -14.63 -3.45 14.43
C LEU A 66 -14.54 -4.20 15.76
N ARG A 67 -13.52 -3.87 16.54
CA ARG A 67 -13.42 -4.27 17.93
C ARG A 67 -13.81 -3.08 18.78
N VAL A 68 -14.84 -3.26 19.59
CA VAL A 68 -15.39 -2.20 20.42
C VAL A 68 -15.11 -2.53 21.88
N MET A 69 -14.52 -1.57 22.59
CA MET A 69 -14.30 -1.61 24.03
C MET A 69 -14.86 -0.31 24.64
N LYS A 70 -15.48 -0.41 25.82
CA LYS A 70 -15.88 0.77 26.59
C LYS A 70 -14.66 1.42 27.24
N GLU A 71 -14.70 2.73 27.43
CA GLU A 71 -13.59 3.49 28.02
C GLU A 71 -13.17 3.00 29.41
N GLU A 72 -14.13 2.63 30.27
CA GLU A 72 -13.86 2.05 31.60
C GLU A 72 -13.07 0.73 31.52
N GLY A 73 -13.34 -0.08 30.49
CA GLY A 73 -12.62 -1.32 30.21
C GLY A 73 -11.23 -1.06 29.65
N ALA A 74 -11.08 0.01 28.87
CA ALA A 74 -9.81 0.41 28.27
C ALA A 74 -8.79 0.85 29.34
N ALA A 75 -9.24 1.60 30.35
CA ALA A 75 -8.37 2.06 31.45
C ALA A 75 -7.82 0.92 32.31
N ASN A 76 -8.58 -0.17 32.47
CA ASN A 76 -8.21 -1.32 33.30
C ASN A 76 -7.65 -2.49 32.49
N TYR A 77 -7.33 -2.27 31.21
CA TYR A 77 -6.84 -3.34 30.36
C TYR A 77 -5.40 -3.73 30.70
N LYS A 78 -4.99 -4.94 30.33
CA LYS A 78 -3.70 -5.55 30.68
C LYS A 78 -2.47 -4.69 30.31
N TRP A 79 -2.62 -3.83 29.32
CA TRP A 79 -1.60 -2.96 28.75
C TRP A 79 -2.24 -1.65 28.28
N ASN A 80 -1.41 -0.65 27.95
CA ASN A 80 -1.90 0.60 27.38
C ASN A 80 -2.66 0.31 26.07
N VAL A 81 -3.88 0.83 25.99
CA VAL A 81 -4.75 0.72 24.83
C VAL A 81 -4.22 1.54 23.64
N PHE A 82 -3.50 2.62 23.90
CA PHE A 82 -2.85 3.48 22.91
C PHE A 82 -1.39 3.11 22.64
N ASP A 83 -1.08 1.80 22.69
CA ASP A 83 0.23 1.27 22.30
C ASP A 83 0.06 0.40 21.05
N ASP A 84 0.42 0.98 19.91
CA ASP A 84 0.39 0.33 18.59
C ASP A 84 1.18 -0.99 18.50
N THR A 85 2.09 -1.28 19.43
CA THR A 85 2.81 -2.55 19.44
C THR A 85 1.94 -3.73 19.91
N LYS A 86 0.72 -3.45 20.42
CA LYS A 86 -0.16 -4.43 21.07
C LYS A 86 -1.40 -4.69 20.24
N VAL A 87 -1.83 -5.95 20.25
CA VAL A 87 -3.05 -6.40 19.55
C VAL A 87 -4.05 -6.90 20.56
N TRP A 88 -5.24 -6.31 20.59
CA TRP A 88 -6.31 -6.77 21.49
C TRP A 88 -6.70 -8.20 21.15
N SER A 89 -7.06 -9.02 22.14
CA SER A 89 -7.54 -10.38 21.86
C SER A 89 -8.97 -10.34 21.32
N CYS A 90 -9.40 -11.39 20.60
CA CYS A 90 -10.77 -11.45 20.07
C CYS A 90 -11.80 -11.77 21.17
N THR A 91 -11.35 -12.32 22.30
CA THR A 91 -12.20 -12.74 23.41
C THR A 91 -12.58 -11.57 24.31
N ASP A 92 -11.70 -10.58 24.44
CA ASP A 92 -11.85 -9.48 25.41
C ASP A 92 -12.70 -8.32 24.90
N CYS A 93 -13.00 -8.27 23.60
CA CYS A 93 -13.68 -7.15 22.95
C CYS A 93 -14.93 -7.62 22.21
N LEU A 94 -15.92 -6.73 22.10
CA LEU A 94 -17.08 -6.99 21.27
C LEU A 94 -16.67 -6.89 19.80
N PHE A 95 -16.92 -7.96 19.04
CA PHE A 95 -16.64 -8.01 17.62
C PHE A 95 -17.90 -7.62 16.85
N GLN A 96 -17.92 -6.41 16.30
CA GLN A 96 -19.05 -5.90 15.54
C GLN A 96 -18.74 -5.93 14.05
N LYS A 97 -19.59 -6.61 13.29
CA LYS A 97 -19.53 -6.58 11.84
C LYS A 97 -20.15 -5.29 11.32
N ILE A 98 -19.43 -4.54 10.49
CA ILE A 98 -19.91 -3.29 9.90
C ILE A 98 -20.57 -3.62 8.55
N ASP A 99 -19.76 -3.84 7.51
CA ASP A 99 -20.27 -4.08 6.17
C ASP A 99 -19.23 -4.75 5.26
N LYS A 100 -19.59 -4.97 4.00
CA LYS A 100 -18.75 -5.58 2.96
C LYS A 100 -18.20 -4.50 2.02
N LEU A 101 -16.88 -4.40 1.93
CA LEU A 101 -16.19 -3.62 0.91
C LEU A 101 -15.99 -4.48 -0.34
N ALA A 102 -16.44 -4.02 -1.51
CA ALA A 102 -16.29 -4.72 -2.78
C ALA A 102 -15.40 -3.92 -3.73
N PHE A 103 -14.45 -4.59 -4.38
CA PHE A 103 -13.63 -4.02 -5.43
C PHE A 103 -14.09 -4.59 -6.78
N ASP A 104 -14.88 -3.81 -7.50
CA ASP A 104 -15.59 -4.23 -8.72
C ASP A 104 -15.02 -3.61 -10.01
N ARG A 105 -14.27 -2.51 -9.89
CA ARG A 105 -13.76 -1.75 -11.04
C ARG A 105 -12.25 -1.48 -10.96
N ASN A 106 -11.58 -1.59 -12.11
CA ASN A 106 -10.19 -1.18 -12.27
C ASN A 106 -10.12 0.29 -12.72
N PRO A 107 -9.10 1.06 -12.32
CA PRO A 107 -8.88 2.43 -12.81
C PRO A 107 -8.77 2.48 -14.33
N SER A 108 -9.32 3.55 -14.92
CA SER A 108 -9.23 3.81 -16.36
C SER A 108 -7.93 4.52 -16.73
N ASN A 109 -7.44 5.37 -15.83
CA ASN A 109 -6.16 6.03 -15.95
C ASN A 109 -5.39 5.89 -14.62
N TYR A 110 -4.35 5.07 -14.63
CA TYR A 110 -3.54 4.79 -13.45
C TYR A 110 -2.89 6.04 -12.86
N PHE A 111 -2.39 6.95 -13.69
CA PHE A 111 -1.70 8.16 -13.21
C PHE A 111 -2.65 9.13 -12.51
N VAL A 112 -3.87 9.27 -13.01
CA VAL A 112 -4.86 10.21 -12.45
C VAL A 112 -5.61 9.61 -11.27
N GLU A 113 -5.89 8.31 -11.29
CA GLU A 113 -6.72 7.67 -10.26
C GLU A 113 -5.89 7.02 -9.13
N VAL A 114 -4.70 6.47 -9.40
CA VAL A 114 -3.89 5.75 -8.41
C VAL A 114 -2.71 6.58 -7.92
N GLU A 115 -1.87 7.08 -8.84
CA GLU A 115 -0.66 7.85 -8.46
C GLU A 115 -0.99 9.20 -7.83
N GLN A 116 -2.16 9.77 -8.14
CA GLN A 116 -2.65 11.01 -7.56
C GLN A 116 -3.61 10.77 -6.39
N ALA A 117 -3.91 9.52 -6.03
CA ALA A 117 -4.71 9.24 -4.85
C ALA A 117 -3.95 9.66 -3.59
N ALA A 118 -4.60 10.49 -2.78
CA ALA A 118 -4.11 10.91 -1.48
C ALA A 118 -5.02 10.33 -0.40
N PHE A 119 -4.42 9.70 0.61
CA PHE A 119 -5.13 9.13 1.75
C PHE A 119 -4.59 9.76 3.02
N SER A 120 -5.43 10.51 3.72
CA SER A 120 -5.09 11.13 5.00
C SER A 120 -6.05 10.67 6.09
N PRO A 121 -5.54 10.16 7.22
CA PRO A 121 -6.37 9.83 8.38
C PRO A 121 -7.19 11.02 8.90
N SER A 122 -6.75 12.25 8.63
CA SER A 122 -7.41 13.49 9.06
C SER A 122 -8.74 13.75 8.35
N SER A 123 -9.02 13.05 7.25
CA SER A 123 -10.28 13.16 6.49
C SER A 123 -11.38 12.27 7.09
N MET A 124 -11.75 12.53 8.34
CA MET A 124 -12.78 11.79 9.07
C MET A 124 -14.18 12.35 8.85
N VAL A 125 -15.19 11.49 9.03
CA VAL A 125 -16.61 11.86 9.08
C VAL A 125 -17.03 12.18 10.51
N PRO A 126 -17.98 13.12 10.74
CA PRO A 126 -18.49 13.42 12.07
C PRO A 126 -18.97 12.16 12.80
N GLY A 127 -18.46 11.96 14.03
CA GLY A 127 -18.75 10.77 14.85
C GLY A 127 -17.60 9.76 14.96
N ILE A 128 -16.53 9.92 14.17
CA ILE A 128 -15.26 9.20 14.33
C ILE A 128 -14.21 10.21 14.78
N ASP A 129 -13.47 9.87 15.83
CA ASP A 129 -12.39 10.72 16.36
C ASP A 129 -11.14 9.88 16.63
N VAL A 130 -9.99 10.55 16.70
CA VAL A 130 -8.70 9.93 16.91
C VAL A 130 -8.42 9.67 18.38
N SER A 131 -7.74 8.56 18.64
CA SER A 131 -7.18 8.26 19.95
C SER A 131 -5.96 9.12 20.24
N ASN A 132 -5.59 9.21 21.52
CA ASN A 132 -4.36 9.86 21.96
C ASN A 132 -3.10 8.99 21.77
N ASP A 133 -3.06 8.21 20.69
CA ASP A 133 -1.85 7.46 20.33
C ASP A 133 -0.82 8.41 19.72
N ARG A 134 0.43 8.32 20.19
CA ARG A 134 1.53 9.16 19.72
C ARG A 134 1.81 8.97 18.23
N VAL A 135 1.69 7.75 17.74
CA VAL A 135 1.97 7.43 16.33
C VAL A 135 0.86 8.00 15.47
N VAL A 136 -0.40 7.67 15.77
CA VAL A 136 -1.57 8.18 15.03
C VAL A 136 -1.63 9.70 15.03
N GLN A 137 -1.33 10.35 16.15
CA GLN A 137 -1.25 11.81 16.24
C GLN A 137 -0.17 12.39 15.33
N GLY A 138 1.01 11.75 15.24
CA GLY A 138 2.04 12.13 14.29
C GLY A 138 1.59 11.97 12.85
N HIS A 139 0.89 10.87 12.52
CA HIS A 139 0.38 10.62 11.18
C HIS A 139 -0.71 11.62 10.74
N LEU A 140 -1.58 12.05 11.66
CA LEU A 140 -2.59 13.07 11.40
C LEU A 140 -1.97 14.36 10.83
N PHE A 141 -0.84 14.77 11.41
CA PHE A 141 -0.08 15.93 10.96
C PHE A 141 0.66 15.66 9.65
N LEU A 142 1.43 14.57 9.58
CA LEU A 142 2.30 14.28 8.43
C LEU A 142 1.53 14.14 7.12
N TYR A 143 0.41 13.41 7.12
CA TYR A 143 -0.38 13.25 5.90
C TYR A 143 -1.09 14.53 5.49
N ALA A 144 -1.57 15.32 6.46
CA ALA A 144 -2.19 16.61 6.16
C ALA A 144 -1.18 17.59 5.53
N ASP A 145 0.03 17.67 6.07
CA ASP A 145 1.09 18.52 5.52
C ASP A 145 1.56 18.04 4.14
N CYS A 146 1.80 16.74 3.96
CA CYS A 146 2.16 16.19 2.65
C CYS A 146 1.07 16.46 1.59
N ASP A 147 -0.19 16.32 1.96
CA ASP A 147 -1.31 16.60 1.04
C ASP A 147 -1.40 18.09 0.70
N ASN A 148 -1.21 18.97 1.69
CA ASN A 148 -1.18 20.41 1.50
C ASN A 148 -0.03 20.85 0.58
N ASP A 149 1.18 20.30 0.74
CA ASP A 149 2.33 20.62 -0.11
C ASP A 149 2.13 20.13 -1.55
N LEU A 150 1.53 18.95 -1.74
CA LEU A 150 1.21 18.44 -3.07
C LEU A 150 0.15 19.30 -3.79
N THR A 151 -0.75 19.96 -3.05
CA THR A 151 -1.70 20.92 -3.65
C THR A 151 -1.04 22.21 -4.12
N GLN A 152 0.11 22.59 -3.54
CA GLN A 152 0.86 23.78 -3.97
C GLN A 152 1.71 23.52 -5.22
N ALA A 153 2.27 22.31 -5.38
CA ALA A 153 3.08 21.95 -6.53
C ALA A 153 2.28 21.70 -7.82
N VAL A 154 0.99 21.32 -7.71
CA VAL A 154 0.13 21.02 -8.86
C VAL A 154 -1.20 21.79 -8.74
N LYS A 155 -1.22 23.01 -9.28
CA LYS A 155 -2.34 23.97 -9.51
C LYS A 155 -3.54 23.94 -8.52
N PRO A 156 -4.05 25.12 -8.10
CA PRO A 156 -5.07 25.28 -7.04
C PRO A 156 -6.48 24.76 -7.37
N SER A 157 -6.67 24.02 -8.46
CA SER A 157 -7.97 23.47 -8.88
C SER A 157 -8.22 22.04 -8.41
N ARG A 158 -7.45 21.52 -7.43
CA ARG A 158 -7.82 20.30 -6.68
C ARG A 158 -9.03 20.58 -5.76
N LYS A 159 -10.16 20.98 -6.34
CA LYS A 159 -11.43 20.42 -5.84
C LYS A 159 -11.35 18.97 -6.23
N MET A 160 -10.87 18.17 -5.29
CA MET A 160 -11.11 16.73 -5.14
C MET A 160 -11.43 16.06 -6.47
N ILE A 161 -10.41 15.48 -7.12
CA ILE A 161 -10.61 14.60 -8.28
C ILE A 161 -11.81 13.71 -7.95
N SER A 162 -12.76 13.67 -8.88
CA SER A 162 -14.18 13.27 -8.77
C SER A 162 -14.48 11.85 -8.24
N LEU A 163 -13.62 11.24 -7.42
CA LEU A 163 -14.01 10.07 -6.62
C LEU A 163 -14.79 10.43 -5.35
N CYS A 164 -14.71 11.68 -4.88
CA CYS A 164 -15.58 12.20 -3.82
C CYS A 164 -16.64 13.16 -4.39
N CYS A 165 -17.28 12.83 -5.51
CA CYS A 165 -18.61 13.39 -5.73
C CYS A 165 -19.47 12.87 -4.57
N ALA A 166 -19.78 13.75 -3.60
CA ALA A 166 -20.47 13.45 -2.37
C ALA A 166 -21.67 12.54 -2.67
N ALA A 167 -21.57 11.27 -2.29
CA ALA A 167 -22.73 10.41 -2.18
C ALA A 167 -23.65 11.08 -1.14
N HIS A 168 -24.63 11.84 -1.65
CA HIS A 168 -25.76 12.26 -0.86
C HIS A 168 -26.43 10.98 -0.37
N PHE A 169 -26.14 10.60 0.88
CA PHE A 169 -27.05 9.79 1.66
C PHE A 169 -28.26 10.68 1.93
N ALA A 170 -29.23 10.62 1.03
CA ALA A 170 -30.58 11.09 1.33
C ALA A 170 -31.08 10.30 2.54
N THR A 171 -31.61 11.06 3.50
CA THR A 171 -32.42 10.63 4.65
C THR A 171 -33.44 9.56 4.32
#